data_AF-A0A800JGR8-F1
#
_entry.id   AF-A0A800JGR8-F1
#
_cell.length_a   1.000
_cell.length_b   1.000
_cell.length_c   1.000
_cell.angle_alpha   90.00
_cell.angle_beta   90.00
_cell.angle_gamma   90.00
#
_symmetry.space_group_name_H-M   'P 1'
#
loop_
_entity.id
_entity.type
_entity.pdbx_description
1 polymer ?
#
loop_
_entity_poly.entity_id
_entity_poly.type
_entity_poly.pdbx_seq_one_letter_code
_entity_poly.pdbx_strand_id
1 'polypeptide(L)'
;MEKPALIVLLTLLAIPLHAAANPWSTFKKPKIVIVDKDKGVTKGSALVHKLIPELESFLQKIALGVCKSLYKNPEEVPVFDQLTFVLEEYDGVAGKSGHPPKIQINLSTTYLANQQKRMGDEAIEYEIAGVNWHE
;
A
#
# COMPACT_ATOMS: atom_id res chain seq x y z
N MET A 1 -62.55 41.99 -9.55
CA MET A 1 -61.40 42.35 -8.70
C MET A 1 -60.71 41.05 -8.33
N GLU A 2 -59.77 40.61 -9.15
CA GLU A 2 -59.02 39.37 -8.91
C GLU A 2 -57.71 39.68 -8.18
N LYS A 3 -57.40 38.86 -7.18
CA LYS A 3 -56.20 38.93 -6.33
C LYS A 3 -55.11 38.12 -7.04
N PRO A 4 -53.88 38.64 -7.26
CA PRO A 4 -52.86 37.83 -7.93
C PRO A 4 -52.28 36.82 -6.92
N ALA A 5 -52.27 35.55 -7.33
CA ALA A 5 -51.57 34.49 -6.62
C ALA A 5 -50.05 34.63 -6.88
N LEU A 6 -49.28 34.74 -5.81
CA LEU A 6 -47.82 34.81 -5.86
C LEU A 6 -47.27 33.39 -6.10
N ILE A 7 -46.87 33.09 -7.33
CA ILE A 7 -46.12 31.88 -7.66
C ILE A 7 -44.66 32.12 -7.28
N VAL A 8 -44.23 31.51 -6.17
CA VAL A 8 -42.80 31.41 -5.82
C VAL A 8 -42.23 30.24 -6.61
N LEU A 9 -41.56 30.55 -7.72
CA LEU A 9 -40.81 29.56 -8.48
C LEU A 9 -39.51 29.26 -7.73
N LEU A 10 -39.53 28.18 -6.94
CA LEU A 10 -38.32 27.67 -6.29
C LEU A 10 -37.44 27.03 -7.37
N THR A 11 -36.55 27.80 -7.98
CA THR A 11 -35.49 27.23 -8.83
C THR A 11 -34.52 26.46 -7.93
N LEU A 12 -34.66 25.14 -7.93
CA LEU A 12 -33.67 24.23 -7.38
C LEU A 12 -32.39 24.40 -8.22
N LEU A 13 -31.43 25.17 -7.72
CA LEU A 13 -30.06 25.12 -8.22
C LEU A 13 -29.57 23.69 -7.98
N ALA A 14 -29.56 22.87 -9.03
CA ALA A 14 -28.79 21.65 -9.04
C ALA A 14 -27.32 22.06 -8.94
N ILE A 15 -26.79 22.11 -7.72
CA ILE A 15 -25.36 22.13 -7.50
C ILE A 15 -24.87 20.81 -8.11
N PRO A 16 -24.09 20.82 -9.20
CA PRO A 16 -23.47 19.58 -9.63
C PRO A 16 -22.61 19.13 -8.45
N LEU A 17 -22.93 17.98 -7.89
CA LEU A 17 -22.04 17.28 -6.98
C LEU A 17 -20.81 16.95 -7.81
N HIS A 18 -19.87 17.89 -7.90
CA HIS A 18 -18.49 17.59 -8.25
C HIS A 18 -18.06 16.64 -7.14
N ALA A 19 -18.21 15.34 -7.37
CA ALA A 19 -17.45 14.36 -6.64
C ALA A 19 -16.02 14.86 -6.71
N ALA A 20 -15.50 15.35 -5.58
CA ALA A 20 -14.14 15.89 -5.54
C ALA A 20 -13.26 14.82 -6.16
N ALA A 21 -12.62 15.15 -7.29
CA ALA A 21 -11.79 14.19 -8.01
C ALA A 21 -10.83 13.58 -6.99
N ASN A 22 -10.79 12.25 -6.89
CA ASN A 22 -9.93 11.57 -5.93
C ASN A 22 -8.49 12.06 -6.19
N PRO A 23 -7.89 12.86 -5.28
CA PRO A 23 -6.62 13.52 -5.56
C PRO A 23 -5.50 12.50 -5.76
N TRP A 24 -5.68 11.27 -5.28
CA TRP A 24 -4.73 10.17 -5.39
C TRP A 24 -4.79 9.40 -6.71
N SER A 25 -5.68 9.77 -7.64
CA SER A 25 -5.79 9.14 -8.95
C SER A 25 -4.53 9.33 -9.82
N THR A 26 -3.76 10.39 -9.57
CA THR A 26 -2.50 10.71 -10.26
C THR A 26 -1.26 10.15 -9.57
N PHE A 27 -1.42 9.43 -8.46
CA PHE A 27 -0.28 8.84 -7.75
C PHE A 27 0.49 7.86 -8.64
N LYS A 28 1.76 8.19 -8.90
CA LYS A 28 2.68 7.32 -9.61
C LYS A 28 3.15 6.22 -8.67
N LYS A 29 2.60 5.02 -8.83
CA LYS A 29 3.05 3.84 -8.09
C LYS A 29 4.53 3.55 -8.39
N PRO A 30 5.34 3.16 -7.40
CA PRO A 30 6.71 2.76 -7.64
C PRO A 30 6.72 1.45 -8.45
N LYS A 31 7.75 1.29 -9.27
CA LYS A 31 8.11 -0.02 -9.83
C LYS A 31 8.54 -0.93 -8.68
N ILE A 32 8.02 -2.15 -8.64
CA ILE A 32 8.47 -3.15 -7.67
C ILE A 32 9.46 -4.09 -8.35
N VAL A 33 10.62 -4.31 -7.71
CA VAL A 33 11.60 -5.32 -8.11
C VAL A 33 11.70 -6.34 -6.99
N ILE A 34 11.16 -7.53 -7.23
CA ILE A 34 11.16 -8.62 -6.24
C ILE A 34 12.44 -9.44 -6.43
N VAL A 35 13.20 -9.59 -5.36
CA VAL A 35 14.39 -10.44 -5.30
C VAL A 35 14.21 -11.45 -4.17
N ASP A 36 13.75 -12.65 -4.53
CA ASP A 36 13.62 -13.74 -3.57
C ASP A 36 14.87 -14.62 -3.60
N LYS A 37 15.78 -14.40 -2.64
CA LYS A 37 17.02 -15.17 -2.51
C LYS A 37 16.78 -16.57 -1.97
N ASP A 38 15.63 -16.80 -1.34
CA ASP A 38 15.29 -18.05 -0.67
C ASP A 38 14.20 -18.84 -1.41
N LYS A 39 13.97 -18.51 -2.68
CA LYS A 39 12.89 -19.09 -3.48
C LYS A 39 12.99 -20.62 -3.52
N GLY A 40 11.98 -21.28 -2.97
CA GLY A 40 11.92 -22.75 -2.90
C GLY A 40 12.84 -23.38 -1.85
N VAL A 41 13.48 -22.58 -1.00
CA VAL A 41 14.40 -23.02 0.05
C VAL A 41 13.76 -22.90 1.42
N THR A 42 13.26 -21.71 1.79
CA THR A 42 12.75 -21.45 3.14
C THR A 42 11.24 -21.51 3.22
N LYS A 43 10.72 -21.91 4.38
CA LYS A 43 9.27 -21.88 4.66
C LYS A 43 8.72 -20.46 4.61
N GLY A 44 9.50 -19.45 5.02
CA GLY A 44 9.11 -18.05 4.99
C GLY A 44 8.89 -17.53 3.58
N SER A 45 9.81 -17.81 2.65
CA SER A 45 9.63 -17.47 1.23
C SER A 45 8.37 -18.15 0.68
N ALA A 46 8.21 -19.46 0.90
CA ALA A 46 7.04 -20.20 0.44
C ALA A 46 5.72 -19.63 0.97
N LEU A 47 5.72 -19.15 2.23
CA LEU A 47 4.56 -18.54 2.87
C LEU A 47 4.14 -17.24 2.19
N VAL A 48 5.10 -16.37 1.82
CA VAL A 48 4.81 -15.12 1.12
C VAL A 48 4.15 -15.39 -0.23
N HIS A 49 4.70 -16.31 -1.03
CA HIS A 49 4.11 -16.66 -2.33
C HIS A 49 2.72 -17.31 -2.20
N LYS A 50 2.50 -18.10 -1.14
CA LYS A 50 1.20 -18.74 -0.88
C LYS A 50 0.13 -17.72 -0.51
N LEU A 51 0.44 -16.80 0.41
CA LEU A 51 -0.55 -15.88 0.98
C LEU A 51 -0.72 -14.62 0.14
N ILE A 52 0.33 -14.18 -0.55
CA ILE A 52 0.36 -12.94 -1.32
C ILE A 52 0.78 -13.25 -2.76
N PRO A 53 -0.08 -13.93 -3.55
CA PRO A 53 0.24 -14.30 -4.93
C PRO A 53 0.52 -13.07 -5.82
N GLU A 54 -0.12 -11.94 -5.52
CA GLU A 54 0.02 -10.67 -6.24
C GLU A 54 0.93 -9.68 -5.49
N LEU A 55 2.15 -10.11 -5.14
CA LEU A 55 3.07 -9.39 -4.25
C LEU A 55 3.40 -7.96 -4.74
N GLU A 56 3.57 -7.75 -6.05
CA GLU A 56 3.78 -6.40 -6.60
C GLU A 56 2.59 -5.47 -6.30
N SER A 57 1.38 -5.92 -6.58
CA SER A 57 0.15 -5.15 -6.32
C SER A 57 -0.05 -4.89 -4.83
N PHE A 58 0.27 -5.88 -3.99
CA PHE A 58 0.23 -5.76 -2.54
C PHE A 58 1.17 -4.65 -2.04
N LEU A 59 2.44 -4.67 -2.44
CA LEU A 59 3.43 -3.65 -2.04
C LEU A 59 3.08 -2.26 -2.59
N GLN A 60 2.56 -2.16 -3.82
CA GLN A 60 2.07 -0.89 -4.36
C GLN A 60 0.88 -0.32 -3.58
N LYS A 61 -0.02 -1.18 -3.07
CA LYS A 61 -1.14 -0.74 -2.21
C LYS A 61 -0.62 -0.22 -0.87
N ILE A 62 0.35 -0.88 -0.27
CA ILE A 62 1.01 -0.41 0.96
C ILE A 62 1.68 0.94 0.72
N ALA A 63 2.49 1.07 -0.34
CA ALA A 63 3.13 2.34 -0.69
C ALA A 63 2.14 3.49 -0.85
N LEU A 64 1.02 3.26 -1.57
CA LEU A 64 -0.06 4.25 -1.70
C LEU A 64 -0.69 4.57 -0.34
N GLY A 65 -0.91 3.56 0.49
CA GLY A 65 -1.45 3.71 1.83
C GLY A 65 -0.56 4.59 2.72
N VAL A 66 0.74 4.28 2.78
CA VAL A 66 1.73 5.06 3.54
C VAL A 66 1.73 6.52 3.05
N CYS A 67 1.77 6.73 1.73
CA CYS A 67 1.76 8.09 1.18
C CYS A 67 0.48 8.85 1.55
N LYS A 68 -0.69 8.19 1.51
CA LYS A 68 -1.97 8.77 1.95
C LYS A 68 -2.01 9.15 3.42
N SER A 69 -1.26 8.43 4.27
CA SER A 69 -1.18 8.72 5.70
C SER A 69 -0.25 9.89 6.00
N LEU A 70 0.77 10.12 5.16
CA LEU A 70 1.82 11.11 5.41
C LEU A 70 1.61 12.44 4.66
N TYR A 71 0.94 12.42 3.51
CA TYR A 71 0.82 13.57 2.61
C TYR A 71 -0.64 13.89 2.30
N LYS A 72 -0.93 15.13 1.91
CA LYS A 72 -2.30 15.56 1.59
C LYS A 72 -2.74 15.14 0.19
N ASN A 73 -1.79 15.07 -0.74
CA ASN A 73 -2.02 14.76 -2.14
C ASN A 73 -0.72 14.18 -2.77
N PRO A 74 -0.79 13.60 -4.00
CA PRO A 74 0.39 13.01 -4.65
C PRO A 74 1.53 13.98 -4.96
N GLU A 75 1.28 15.28 -5.09
CA GLU A 75 2.32 16.27 -5.44
C GLU A 75 3.29 16.53 -4.28
N GLU A 76 2.85 16.28 -3.04
CA GLU A 76 3.69 16.37 -1.84
C GLU A 76 4.58 15.12 -1.63
N VAL A 77 4.35 14.04 -2.36
CA VAL A 77 5.10 12.78 -2.21
C VAL A 77 6.52 12.96 -2.79
N PRO A 78 7.60 12.72 -2.02
CA PRO A 78 8.96 12.71 -2.54
C PRO A 78 9.11 11.73 -3.70
N VAL A 79 10.05 11.99 -4.61
CA VAL A 79 10.28 11.09 -5.76
C VAL A 79 10.55 9.67 -5.26
N PHE A 80 9.67 8.73 -5.62
CA PHE A 80 9.76 7.33 -5.22
C PHE A 80 9.46 6.45 -6.43
N ASP A 81 10.47 6.24 -7.26
CA ASP A 81 10.31 5.55 -8.54
C ASP A 81 10.38 4.03 -8.40
N GLN A 82 11.15 3.50 -7.43
CA GLN A 82 11.36 2.06 -7.31
C GLN A 82 11.50 1.60 -5.85
N LEU A 83 10.84 0.49 -5.55
CA LEU A 83 11.10 -0.35 -4.39
C LEU A 83 11.73 -1.67 -4.84
N THR A 84 12.93 -1.97 -4.36
CA THR A 84 13.47 -3.34 -4.40
C THR A 84 13.02 -4.07 -3.14
N PHE A 85 12.27 -5.15 -3.28
CA PHE A 85 11.80 -5.96 -2.17
C PHE A 85 12.55 -7.29 -2.14
N VAL A 86 13.29 -7.53 -1.06
CA VAL A 86 14.18 -8.70 -0.92
C VAL A 86 13.61 -9.65 0.13
N LEU A 87 13.41 -10.91 -0.25
CA LEU A 87 13.21 -12.01 0.69
C LEU A 87 14.54 -12.73 0.85
N GLU A 88 15.04 -12.82 2.08
CA GLU A 88 16.28 -13.55 2.36
C GLU A 88 16.34 -14.06 3.80
N GLU A 89 17.19 -15.04 4.04
CA GLU A 89 17.40 -15.63 5.35
C GLU A 89 18.41 -14.79 6.14
N TYR A 90 17.99 -14.24 7.28
CA TYR A 90 18.89 -13.57 8.22
C TYR A 90 18.27 -13.45 9.61
N ASP A 91 19.14 -13.20 10.61
CA ASP A 91 18.74 -12.92 11.99
C ASP A 91 18.27 -11.45 12.11
N GLY A 92 16.96 -11.28 12.16
CA GLY A 92 16.30 -9.97 12.14
C GLY A 92 14.85 -10.09 11.67
N VAL A 93 14.16 -8.95 11.56
CA VAL A 93 12.74 -8.88 11.12
C VAL A 93 12.66 -8.39 9.69
N ALA A 94 12.90 -7.10 9.52
CA ALA A 94 12.94 -6.39 8.25
C ALA A 94 13.97 -5.26 8.35
N GLY A 95 14.27 -4.63 7.22
CA GLY A 95 15.06 -3.42 7.23
C GLY A 95 14.95 -2.65 5.92
N LYS A 96 14.77 -1.34 6.05
CA LYS A 96 14.85 -0.39 4.95
C LYS A 96 16.28 0.11 4.74
N SER A 97 16.67 0.20 3.47
CA SER A 97 17.91 0.85 3.03
C SER A 97 17.70 1.69 1.77
N GLY A 98 18.74 2.45 1.38
CA GLY A 98 18.68 3.37 0.24
C GLY A 98 17.93 4.67 0.53
N HIS A 99 17.80 5.49 -0.51
CA HIS A 99 17.17 6.80 -0.47
C HIS A 99 16.40 7.06 -1.77
N PRO A 100 15.28 7.79 -1.75
CA PRO A 100 14.66 8.38 -2.95
C PRO A 100 15.64 8.72 -4.08
N PRO A 101 15.40 8.31 -5.33
CA PRO A 101 14.15 7.72 -5.83
C PRO A 101 14.06 6.19 -5.73
N LYS A 102 15.07 5.51 -5.17
CA LYS A 102 15.15 4.05 -5.11
C LYS A 102 15.48 3.57 -3.71
N ILE A 103 14.53 2.89 -3.08
CA ILE A 103 14.73 2.29 -1.76
C ILE A 103 14.69 0.77 -1.87
N GLN A 104 15.19 0.11 -0.83
CA GLN A 104 15.12 -1.33 -0.69
C GLN A 104 14.54 -1.69 0.67
N ILE A 105 13.68 -2.72 0.70
CA ILE A 105 13.20 -3.35 1.91
C ILE A 105 13.64 -4.81 1.87
N ASN A 106 14.25 -5.27 2.95
CA ASN A 106 14.61 -6.66 3.16
C ASN A 106 13.65 -7.23 4.21
N LEU A 107 13.11 -8.42 3.98
CA LEU A 107 12.23 -9.13 4.92
C LEU A 107 12.77 -10.53 5.19
N SER A 108 12.99 -10.83 6.47
CA SER A 108 13.58 -12.09 6.92
C SER A 108 12.60 -13.25 6.74
N THR A 109 12.99 -14.25 5.95
CA THR A 109 12.19 -15.47 5.79
C THR A 109 12.24 -16.35 7.05
N THR A 110 13.32 -16.29 7.83
CA THR A 110 13.43 -16.93 9.15
C THR A 110 12.41 -16.34 10.12
N TYR A 111 12.28 -15.02 10.14
CA TYR A 111 11.28 -14.33 10.96
C TYR A 111 9.87 -14.80 10.63
N LEU A 112 9.50 -14.77 9.35
CA LEU A 112 8.15 -15.16 8.91
C LEU A 112 7.83 -16.61 9.27
N ALA A 113 8.75 -17.53 9.06
CA ALA A 113 8.56 -18.93 9.41
C ALA A 113 8.38 -19.14 10.93
N ASN A 114 9.05 -18.33 11.76
CA ASN A 114 8.92 -18.39 13.21
C ASN A 114 7.61 -17.73 13.69
N GLN A 115 7.20 -16.62 13.09
CA GLN A 115 5.94 -15.96 13.41
C GLN A 115 4.74 -16.82 13.03
N GLN A 116 4.73 -17.42 11.84
CA GLN A 116 3.66 -18.33 11.42
C GLN A 116 3.40 -19.45 12.43
N LYS A 117 4.47 -20.05 12.98
CA LYS A 117 4.33 -21.08 14.04
C LYS A 117 3.69 -20.55 15.32
N ARG A 118 3.86 -19.26 15.62
CA ARG A 118 3.35 -18.62 16.84
C ARG A 118 1.92 -18.12 16.70
N MET A 119 1.55 -17.57 15.55
CA MET A 119 0.27 -16.88 15.35
C MET A 119 -0.70 -17.60 14.40
N GLY A 120 -0.24 -18.57 13.61
CA GLY A 120 -1.04 -19.27 12.61
C GLY A 120 -1.11 -18.55 11.26
N ASP A 121 -1.69 -19.24 10.26
CA ASP A 121 -1.73 -18.78 8.86
C ASP A 121 -2.62 -17.54 8.65
N GLU A 122 -3.64 -17.31 9.47
CA GLU A 122 -4.55 -16.16 9.30
C GLU A 122 -3.91 -14.82 9.72
N ALA A 123 -3.09 -14.83 10.77
CA ALA A 123 -2.48 -13.62 11.31
C ALA A 123 -1.20 -13.20 10.58
N ILE A 124 -0.52 -14.13 9.92
CA ILE A 124 0.80 -13.86 9.31
C ILE A 124 0.71 -12.96 8.07
N GLU A 125 -0.40 -12.97 7.32
CA GLU A 125 -0.60 -12.01 6.22
C GLU A 125 -0.67 -10.57 6.76
N TYR A 126 -1.35 -10.36 7.89
CA TYR A 126 -1.39 -9.06 8.57
C TYR A 126 -0.03 -8.65 9.11
N GLU A 127 0.77 -9.58 9.61
CA GLU A 127 2.14 -9.30 10.03
C GLU A 127 3.02 -8.87 8.84
N ILE A 128 2.95 -9.58 7.70
CA ILE A 128 3.68 -9.20 6.49
C ILE A 128 3.25 -7.81 6.04
N ALA A 129 1.96 -7.49 6.07
CA ALA A 129 1.45 -6.16 5.77
C ALA A 129 2.00 -5.13 6.77
N GLY A 130 1.89 -5.39 8.07
CA GLY A 130 2.29 -4.47 9.13
C GLY A 130 3.78 -4.12 9.10
N VAL A 131 4.64 -5.12 8.88
CA VAL A 131 6.08 -4.90 8.71
C VAL A 131 6.36 -4.02 7.49
N ASN A 132 5.72 -4.28 6.34
CA ASN A 132 5.90 -3.46 5.14
C ASN A 132 5.28 -2.05 5.25
N TRP A 133 4.30 -1.85 6.14
CA TRP A 133 3.79 -0.52 6.48
C TRP A 133 4.75 0.27 7.37
N HIS A 134 5.56 -0.42 8.17
CA HIS A 134 6.55 0.17 9.06
C HIS A 134 7.81 0.61 8.32
N GLU A 135 8.33 -0.25 7.44
CA GLU A 135 9.54 0.00 6.63
C GLU A 135 9.31 1.06 5.55
#